data_AF-A0A8S2ZD14-F1
#
_entry.id   AF-A0A8S2ZD14-F1
#
_cell.length_a   1.000
_cell.length_b   1.000
_cell.length_c   1.000
_cell.angle_alpha   90.00
_cell.angle_beta   90.00
_cell.angle_gamma   90.00
#
_symmetry.space_group_name_H-M   'P 1'
#
loop_
_entity.id
_entity.type
_entity.pdbx_description
1 polymer ?
#
loop_
_entity_poly.entity_id
_entity_poly.type
_entity_poly.pdbx_seq_one_letter_code
_entity_poly.pdbx_strand_id
1 'polypeptide(L)'
;QRVFINPHEIIDLLNDVHAHEILIDGIFNGDPHPGNIFLLKNGKIGLIDFGQVSELSLSQRLKLAKLIVLLAEGTKDELIQHYIAMGARTRNMNPYVIEKLARLGFDRDDPEICEGKNAQLFFESLGKLDEIIQLPEGYLMAARVGLLLRGLGTWIQLPHSTAQKWLPTAKQLLEKYKDVNESLLRESV
;
A
#
# COMPACT_ATOMS: atom_id res chain seq x y z
N GLN A 1 -2.36 -22.73 28.42
CA GLN A 1 -1.14 -22.76 27.58
C GLN A 1 -0.83 -21.33 27.16
N ARG A 2 0.39 -20.85 27.39
CA ARG A 2 0.85 -19.59 26.76
C ARG A 2 1.09 -19.90 25.29
N VAL A 3 0.33 -19.29 24.40
CA VAL A 3 0.63 -19.32 22.97
C VAL A 3 1.90 -18.50 22.80
N PHE A 4 2.98 -19.12 22.32
CA PHE A 4 4.18 -18.39 21.95
C PHE A 4 3.89 -17.78 20.58
N ILE A 5 3.77 -16.46 20.53
CA ILE A 5 3.40 -15.74 19.32
C ILE A 5 4.67 -15.14 18.74
N ASN A 6 5.02 -15.53 17.51
CA ASN A 6 6.15 -14.97 16.79
C ASN A 6 5.71 -13.64 16.14
N PRO A 7 6.23 -12.48 16.60
CA PRO A 7 5.81 -11.17 16.08
C PRO A 7 6.09 -10.99 14.58
N HIS A 8 7.12 -11.65 14.04
CA HIS A 8 7.39 -11.63 12.60
C HIS A 8 6.29 -12.33 11.82
N GLU A 9 5.87 -13.52 12.26
CA GLU A 9 4.80 -14.28 11.61
C GLU A 9 3.47 -13.53 11.64
N ILE A 10 3.20 -12.75 12.70
CA ILE A 10 1.98 -11.91 12.73
C ILE A 10 2.04 -10.82 11.68
N ILE A 11 3.16 -10.10 11.57
CA ILE A 11 3.29 -9.00 10.60
C ILE A 11 3.20 -9.53 9.17
N ASP A 12 3.82 -10.68 8.92
CA ASP A 12 3.76 -11.35 7.62
C ASP A 12 2.32 -11.76 7.30
N LEU A 13 1.65 -12.45 8.22
CA LEU A 13 0.27 -12.87 8.05
C LEU A 13 -0.68 -11.67 7.87
N LEU A 14 -0.50 -10.58 8.61
CA LEU A 14 -1.30 -9.37 8.44
C LEU A 14 -1.10 -8.75 7.06
N ASN A 15 0.15 -8.65 6.59
CA ASN A 15 0.41 -8.13 5.26
C ASN A 15 -0.16 -9.06 4.18
N ASP A 16 -0.02 -10.37 4.31
CA ASP A 16 -0.53 -11.35 3.37
C ASP A 16 -2.06 -11.28 3.24
N VAL A 17 -2.77 -11.21 4.37
CA VAL A 17 -4.24 -11.07 4.41
C VAL A 17 -4.69 -9.79 3.70
N HIS A 18 -4.11 -8.65 4.06
CA HIS A 18 -4.55 -7.38 3.47
C HIS A 18 -4.12 -7.22 2.00
N ALA A 19 -2.96 -7.76 1.62
CA ALA A 19 -2.56 -7.84 0.22
C ALA A 19 -3.54 -8.70 -0.59
N HIS A 20 -4.02 -9.80 -0.02
CA HIS A 20 -5.02 -10.65 -0.65
C HIS A 20 -6.35 -9.91 -0.83
N GLU A 21 -6.89 -9.31 0.24
CA GLU A 21 -8.14 -8.53 0.18
C GLU A 21 -8.06 -7.42 -0.88
N ILE A 22 -6.96 -6.66 -0.92
CA ILE A 22 -6.79 -5.53 -1.83
C ILE A 22 -6.55 -5.99 -3.28
N LEU A 23 -5.60 -6.91 -3.51
CA LEU A 23 -5.12 -7.24 -4.85
C LEU A 23 -5.88 -8.40 -5.48
N ILE A 24 -6.30 -9.39 -4.71
CA ILE A 24 -6.94 -10.61 -5.22
C ILE A 24 -8.46 -10.50 -5.18
N ASP A 25 -9.03 -10.09 -4.04
CA ASP A 25 -10.48 -9.99 -3.89
C ASP A 25 -10.98 -8.66 -4.44
N GLY A 26 -10.25 -7.57 -4.18
CA GLY A 26 -10.61 -6.22 -4.57
C GLY A 26 -11.58 -5.53 -3.64
N ILE A 27 -11.94 -6.17 -2.54
CA ILE A 27 -12.78 -5.62 -1.48
C ILE A 27 -12.00 -5.80 -0.19
N PHE A 28 -11.75 -4.70 0.52
CA PHE A 28 -10.84 -4.73 1.67
C PHE A 28 -11.29 -3.79 2.78
N ASN A 29 -10.84 -4.11 3.98
CA ASN A 29 -11.01 -3.23 5.13
C ASN A 29 -9.99 -2.08 5.07
N GLY A 30 -10.48 -0.84 4.93
CA GLY A 30 -9.65 0.37 4.91
C GLY A 30 -9.10 0.79 6.28
N ASP A 31 -9.49 0.10 7.36
CA ASP A 31 -9.13 0.49 8.73
C ASP A 31 -8.67 -0.66 9.65
N PRO A 32 -7.55 -1.35 9.34
CA PRO A 32 -7.01 -2.43 10.17
C PRO A 32 -6.23 -1.91 11.38
N HIS A 33 -6.84 -1.01 12.16
CA HIS A 33 -6.24 -0.55 13.41
C HIS A 33 -6.06 -1.71 14.39
N PRO A 34 -5.06 -1.65 15.29
CA PRO A 34 -4.78 -2.73 16.25
C PRO A 34 -5.99 -3.13 17.12
N GLY A 35 -6.93 -2.21 17.38
CA GLY A 35 -8.17 -2.51 18.11
C GLY A 35 -9.12 -3.48 17.38
N ASN A 36 -8.96 -3.63 16.07
CA ASN A 36 -9.78 -4.49 15.21
C ASN A 36 -9.14 -5.86 14.94
N ILE A 37 -7.94 -6.11 15.49
CA ILE A 37 -7.11 -7.30 15.22
C ILE A 37 -7.00 -8.14 16.50
N PHE A 38 -7.53 -9.36 16.47
CA PHE A 38 -7.47 -10.30 17.59
C PHE A 38 -6.61 -11.50 17.26
N LEU A 39 -5.65 -11.80 18.13
CA LEU A 39 -4.91 -13.06 18.09
C LEU A 39 -5.73 -14.15 18.76
N LEU A 40 -6.15 -15.14 17.97
CA LEU A 40 -6.92 -16.28 18.45
C LEU A 40 -5.98 -17.36 19.02
N LYS A 41 -6.52 -18.19 19.92
CA LYS A 41 -5.76 -19.22 20.66
C LYS A 41 -5.07 -20.27 19.78
N ASN A 42 -5.40 -20.33 18.49
CA ASN A 42 -4.84 -21.25 17.49
C ASN A 42 -3.89 -20.56 16.49
N GLY A 43 -3.40 -19.35 16.79
CA GLY A 43 -2.50 -18.61 15.91
C GLY A 43 -3.19 -17.95 14.71
N LYS A 44 -4.53 -18.01 14.63
CA LYS A 44 -5.31 -17.27 13.63
C LYS A 44 -5.50 -15.82 14.06
N ILE A 45 -5.78 -14.97 13.07
CA ILE A 45 -6.17 -13.58 13.28
C ILE A 45 -7.68 -13.45 13.06
N GLY A 46 -8.37 -12.80 14.00
CA GLY A 46 -9.75 -12.36 13.85
C GLY A 46 -9.79 -10.87 13.54
N LEU A 47 -10.48 -10.50 12.47
CA LEU A 47 -10.78 -9.11 12.12
C LEU A 47 -12.25 -8.85 12.45
N ILE A 48 -12.55 -7.81 13.24
CA ILE A 48 -13.90 -7.61 13.79
C ILE A 48 -14.65 -6.40 13.26
N ASP A 49 -13.96 -5.43 12.65
CA ASP A 49 -14.57 -4.19 12.18
C ASP A 49 -14.33 -4.04 10.68
N PHE A 50 -15.44 -3.94 9.94
CA PHE A 50 -15.49 -3.70 8.50
C PHE A 50 -16.26 -2.40 8.19
N GLY A 51 -16.29 -1.44 9.12
CA GLY A 51 -17.04 -0.19 8.98
C GLY A 51 -16.55 0.74 7.86
N GLN A 52 -15.33 0.53 7.34
CA GLN A 52 -14.74 1.27 6.22
C GLN A 52 -14.29 0.31 5.12
N VAL A 53 -15.23 -0.36 4.45
CA VAL A 53 -14.92 -1.20 3.27
C VAL A 53 -14.67 -0.34 2.04
N SER A 54 -13.63 -0.66 1.28
CA SER A 54 -13.32 -0.05 -0.02
C SER A 54 -13.23 -1.11 -1.11
N GLU A 55 -13.53 -0.72 -2.34
CA GLU A 55 -13.47 -1.59 -3.51
C GLU A 55 -12.52 -1.04 -4.57
N LEU A 56 -11.75 -1.93 -5.21
CA LEU A 56 -10.94 -1.66 -6.39
C LEU A 56 -11.39 -2.56 -7.54
N SER A 57 -11.73 -1.95 -8.66
CA SER A 57 -11.94 -2.67 -9.93
C SER A 57 -10.70 -3.46 -10.33
N LEU A 58 -10.86 -4.46 -11.20
CA LEU A 58 -9.71 -5.22 -11.74
C LEU A 58 -8.63 -4.31 -12.36
N SER A 59 -9.03 -3.28 -13.12
CA SER A 59 -8.08 -2.32 -13.69
C SER A 59 -7.28 -1.59 -12.61
N GLN A 60 -7.94 -1.12 -11.55
CA GLN A 60 -7.26 -0.46 -10.44
C GLN A 60 -6.31 -1.41 -9.69
N ARG A 61 -6.72 -2.66 -9.48
CA ARG A 61 -5.88 -3.68 -8.84
C ARG A 61 -4.63 -4.01 -9.66
N LEU A 62 -4.76 -4.16 -10.97
CA LEU A 62 -3.62 -4.38 -11.86
C LEU A 62 -2.64 -3.20 -11.85
N LYS A 63 -3.16 -1.97 -11.86
CA LYS A 63 -2.34 -0.77 -11.72
C LYS A 63 -1.64 -0.71 -10.37
N LEU A 64 -2.34 -1.01 -9.27
CA LEU A 64 -1.72 -1.05 -7.95
C LEU A 64 -0.67 -2.16 -7.84
N ALA A 65 -0.94 -3.36 -8.35
CA ALA A 65 0.06 -4.44 -8.38
C ALA A 65 1.31 -4.05 -9.18
N LYS A 66 1.14 -3.36 -10.32
CA LYS A 66 2.27 -2.83 -11.09
C LYS A 66 3.05 -1.77 -10.30
N LEU A 67 2.37 -0.90 -9.55
CA LEU A 67 3.00 0.08 -8.67
C LEU A 67 3.86 -0.61 -7.60
N ILE A 68 3.34 -1.66 -6.96
CA ILE A 68 4.07 -2.44 -5.95
C ILE A 68 5.35 -3.05 -6.54
N VAL A 69 5.29 -3.62 -7.75
CA VAL A 69 6.48 -4.12 -8.45
C VAL A 69 7.48 -3.00 -8.74
N LEU A 70 7.02 -1.83 -9.21
CA LEU A 70 7.89 -0.69 -9.50
C LEU A 70 8.57 -0.11 -8.24
N LEU A 71 7.87 -0.10 -7.10
CA LEU A 71 8.45 0.33 -5.82
C LEU A 71 9.53 -0.63 -5.33
N ALA A 72 9.34 -1.93 -5.54
CA ALA A 72 10.24 -2.98 -5.09
C ALA A 72 11.46 -3.17 -6.00
N GLU A 73 11.29 -3.05 -7.33
CA GLU A 73 12.27 -3.51 -8.33
C GLU A 73 12.47 -2.52 -9.50
N GLY A 74 11.62 -1.48 -9.61
CA GLY A 74 11.61 -0.57 -10.74
C GLY A 74 12.49 0.67 -10.58
N THR A 75 12.55 1.47 -11.65
CA THR A 75 13.26 2.75 -11.63
C THR A 75 12.37 3.89 -11.13
N LYS A 76 13.01 4.97 -10.69
CA LYS A 76 12.31 6.19 -10.23
C LYS A 76 11.39 6.77 -11.30
N ASP A 77 11.83 6.82 -12.55
CA ASP A 77 11.07 7.43 -13.63
C ASP A 77 9.84 6.60 -13.99
N GLU A 78 9.96 5.28 -14.07
CA GLU A 78 8.82 4.38 -14.29
C GLU A 78 7.78 4.49 -13.17
N LEU A 79 8.24 4.57 -11.91
CA LEU A 79 7.38 4.76 -10.75
C LEU A 79 6.54 6.04 -10.86
N ILE A 80 7.19 7.16 -11.20
CA ILE A 80 6.51 8.46 -11.35
C ILE A 80 5.47 8.41 -12.46
N GLN A 81 5.87 7.94 -13.65
CA GLN A 81 4.97 7.87 -14.80
C GLN A 81 3.77 6.97 -14.52
N HIS A 82 3.99 5.84 -13.85
CA HIS A 82 2.93 4.91 -13.50
C HIS A 82 1.97 5.50 -12.45
N TYR A 83 2.48 6.19 -11.43
CA TYR A 83 1.64 6.80 -10.41
C TYR A 83 0.80 7.97 -10.97
N ILE A 84 1.33 8.69 -11.95
CA ILE A 84 0.56 9.64 -12.77
C ILE A 84 -0.53 8.91 -13.56
N ALA A 85 -0.24 7.80 -14.23
CA ALA A 85 -1.24 7.00 -14.96
C ALA A 85 -2.31 6.38 -14.04
N MET A 86 -2.01 6.24 -12.76
CA MET A 86 -2.98 5.86 -11.72
C MET A 86 -3.93 7.01 -11.34
N GLY A 87 -3.64 8.26 -11.74
CA GLY A 87 -4.47 9.42 -11.46
C GLY A 87 -3.91 10.37 -10.39
N ALA A 88 -2.68 10.16 -9.92
CA ALA A 88 -2.03 11.10 -9.02
C ALA A 88 -1.72 12.42 -9.75
N ARG A 89 -2.15 13.55 -9.19
CA ARG A 89 -1.89 14.90 -9.72
C ARG A 89 -1.52 15.84 -8.58
N THR A 90 -0.48 16.63 -8.81
CA THR A 90 -0.15 17.80 -8.00
C THR A 90 -0.25 19.05 -8.87
N ARG A 91 -0.38 20.24 -8.26
CA ARG A 91 -0.64 21.51 -8.96
C ARG A 91 0.38 21.77 -10.07
N ASN A 92 1.65 21.47 -9.83
CA ASN A 92 2.74 21.69 -10.78
C ASN A 92 3.29 20.38 -11.37
N MET A 93 2.61 19.24 -11.17
CA MET A 93 3.09 17.91 -11.56
C MET A 93 4.53 17.63 -11.09
N ASN A 94 4.89 18.10 -9.89
CA ASN A 94 6.23 17.98 -9.35
C ASN A 94 6.63 16.49 -9.19
N PRO A 95 7.61 16.00 -9.96
CA PRO A 95 7.97 14.58 -9.97
C PRO A 95 8.52 14.09 -8.63
N TYR A 96 9.18 14.97 -7.86
CA TYR A 96 9.65 14.64 -6.52
C TYR A 96 8.48 14.40 -5.55
N VAL A 97 7.44 15.25 -5.58
CA VAL A 97 6.27 15.08 -4.71
C VAL A 97 5.51 13.79 -5.07
N ILE A 98 5.30 13.53 -6.36
CA ILE A 98 4.61 12.34 -6.84
C ILE A 98 5.35 11.06 -6.43
N GLU A 99 6.67 11.05 -6.57
CA GLU A 99 7.51 9.91 -6.16
C GLU A 99 7.44 9.66 -4.65
N LYS A 100 7.61 10.71 -3.85
CA LYS A 100 7.55 10.60 -2.39
C LYS A 100 6.17 10.19 -1.88
N LEU A 101 5.09 10.64 -2.52
CA LEU A 101 3.73 10.18 -2.20
C LEU A 101 3.55 8.68 -2.47
N ALA A 102 4.07 8.17 -3.59
CA ALA A 102 4.00 6.74 -3.89
C ALA A 102 4.76 5.90 -2.85
N ARG A 103 5.98 6.31 -2.49
CA ARG A 103 6.79 5.61 -1.48
C ARG A 103 6.18 5.66 -0.09
N LEU A 104 5.75 6.84 0.33
CA LEU A 104 5.12 7.03 1.64
C LEU A 104 3.83 6.22 1.76
N GLY A 105 3.04 6.12 0.69
CA GLY A 105 1.81 5.33 0.68
C GLY A 105 2.07 3.82 0.72
N PHE A 106 2.93 3.33 -0.16
CA PHE A 106 2.97 1.91 -0.51
C PHE A 106 4.30 1.19 -0.27
N ASP A 107 5.34 1.85 0.25
CA ASP A 107 6.66 1.23 0.47
C ASP A 107 7.16 1.40 1.90
N ARG A 108 7.74 2.55 2.24
CA ARG A 108 8.38 2.82 3.55
C ARG A 108 8.13 4.25 3.99
N ASP A 109 8.23 4.47 5.30
CA ASP A 109 8.09 5.74 6.00
C ASP A 109 9.26 6.01 6.97
N ASP A 110 10.41 5.39 6.70
CA ASP A 110 11.66 5.55 7.46
C ASP A 110 12.31 6.95 7.26
N PRO A 111 13.36 7.29 8.04
CA PRO A 111 14.02 8.59 7.92
C PRO A 111 14.67 8.89 6.55
N GLU A 112 14.96 7.88 5.73
CA GLU A 112 15.47 8.07 4.36
C GLU A 112 14.34 8.55 3.44
N ILE A 113 13.16 7.94 3.54
CA ILE A 113 12.00 8.35 2.76
C ILE A 113 11.44 9.69 3.26
N CYS A 114 11.23 9.81 4.58
CA CYS A 114 10.60 10.94 5.23
C CYS A 114 11.56 12.09 5.58
N GLU A 115 12.84 11.95 5.21
CA GLU A 115 13.88 12.98 5.41
C GLU A 115 13.98 13.45 6.86
N GLY A 116 14.00 12.47 7.78
CA GLY A 116 14.07 12.69 9.23
C GLY A 116 12.78 13.19 9.88
N LYS A 117 11.69 13.42 9.12
CA LYS A 117 10.36 13.74 9.67
C LYS A 117 9.57 12.46 9.95
N ASN A 118 8.52 12.56 10.77
CA ASN A 118 7.50 11.51 10.81
C ASN A 118 6.61 11.57 9.55
N ALA A 119 5.91 10.48 9.25
CA ALA A 119 5.07 10.35 8.06
C ALA A 119 4.05 11.49 7.87
N GLN A 120 3.40 11.92 8.96
CA GLN A 120 2.38 12.98 8.93
C GLN A 120 3.00 14.33 8.55
N LEU A 121 4.04 14.75 9.27
CA LEU A 121 4.75 16.01 8.98
C LEU A 121 5.41 15.98 7.61
N PHE A 122 5.88 14.81 7.17
CA PHE A 122 6.43 14.65 5.83
C PHE A 122 5.36 14.87 4.77
N PHE A 123 4.20 14.21 4.88
CA PHE A 123 3.06 14.39 3.98
C PHE A 123 2.61 15.86 3.91
N GLU A 124 2.49 16.54 5.05
CA GLU A 124 2.17 17.97 5.09
C GLU A 124 3.23 18.83 4.38
N SER A 125 4.51 18.47 4.51
CA SER A 125 5.59 19.18 3.83
C SER A 125 5.56 18.99 2.31
N LEU A 126 5.14 17.81 1.83
CA LEU A 126 4.92 17.54 0.40
C LEU A 126 3.80 18.42 -0.15
N GLY A 127 2.66 18.51 0.55
CA GLY A 127 1.53 19.36 0.12
C GLY A 127 1.85 20.87 0.13
N LYS A 128 2.77 21.31 0.99
CA LYS A 128 3.30 22.70 0.97
C LYS A 128 4.25 22.95 -0.20
N LEU A 129 4.98 21.92 -0.65
CA LEU A 129 5.92 22.02 -1.77
C LEU A 129 5.17 22.05 -3.11
N ASP A 130 4.20 21.15 -3.27
CA ASP A 130 3.28 21.15 -4.41
C ASP A 130 1.92 20.60 -3.97
N GLU A 131 0.87 21.40 -4.14
CA GLU A 131 -0.47 21.05 -3.68
C GLU A 131 -0.96 19.78 -4.37
N ILE A 132 -1.49 18.84 -3.59
CA ILE A 132 -2.04 17.58 -4.09
C ILE A 132 -3.45 17.85 -4.59
N ILE A 133 -3.64 17.83 -5.91
CA ILE A 133 -4.93 18.14 -6.55
C ILE A 133 -5.80 16.89 -6.64
N GLN A 134 -5.19 15.74 -6.91
CA GLN A 134 -5.92 14.50 -7.12
C GLN A 134 -5.11 13.30 -6.64
N LEU A 135 -5.75 12.48 -5.81
CA LEU A 135 -5.36 11.12 -5.50
C LEU A 135 -6.66 10.29 -5.44
N PRO A 136 -6.82 9.24 -6.27
CA PRO A 136 -8.05 8.46 -6.26
C PRO A 136 -8.30 7.80 -4.89
N GLU A 137 -9.53 7.92 -4.40
CA GLU A 137 -9.93 7.50 -3.05
C GLU A 137 -9.60 6.04 -2.75
N GLY A 138 -9.87 5.11 -3.68
CA GLY A 138 -9.57 3.69 -3.48
C GLY A 138 -8.09 3.43 -3.22
N TYR A 139 -7.17 4.17 -3.86
CA TYR A 139 -5.74 4.04 -3.60
C TYR A 139 -5.33 4.71 -2.29
N LEU A 140 -5.97 5.82 -1.90
CA LEU A 140 -5.75 6.42 -0.58
C LEU A 140 -6.11 5.46 0.54
N MET A 141 -7.22 4.72 0.41
CA MET A 141 -7.62 3.71 1.38
C MET A 141 -6.63 2.55 1.42
N ALA A 142 -6.16 2.06 0.27
CA ALA A 142 -5.11 1.02 0.23
C ALA A 142 -3.78 1.51 0.83
N ALA A 143 -3.39 2.76 0.58
CA ALA A 143 -2.19 3.37 1.18
C ALA A 143 -2.31 3.50 2.70
N ARG A 144 -3.50 3.85 3.20
CA ARG A 144 -3.82 3.90 4.64
C ARG A 144 -3.62 2.54 5.30
N VAL A 145 -4.12 1.46 4.68
CA VAL A 145 -3.88 0.09 5.16
C VAL A 145 -2.39 -0.19 5.30
N GLY A 146 -1.60 0.11 4.27
CA GLY A 146 -0.14 -0.04 4.31
C GLY A 146 0.51 0.76 5.45
N LEU A 147 0.13 2.03 5.63
CA LEU A 147 0.62 2.88 6.71
C LEU A 147 0.30 2.31 8.10
N LEU A 148 -0.93 1.82 8.32
CA LEU A 148 -1.34 1.27 9.61
C LEU A 148 -0.59 -0.03 9.94
N LEU A 149 -0.38 -0.91 8.95
CA LEU A 149 0.41 -2.11 9.12
C LEU A 149 1.88 -1.79 9.43
N ARG A 150 2.47 -0.79 8.75
CA ARG A 150 3.83 -0.31 9.06
C ARG A 150 3.93 0.33 10.45
N GLY A 151 2.90 1.07 10.87
CA GLY A 151 2.78 1.61 12.22
C GLY A 151 2.78 0.52 13.29
N LEU A 152 2.03 -0.56 13.07
CA LEU A 152 2.04 -1.74 13.95
C LEU A 152 3.42 -2.41 13.97
N GLY A 153 4.04 -2.60 12.80
CA GLY A 153 5.40 -3.14 12.69
C GLY A 153 6.40 -2.31 13.50
N THR A 154 6.36 -0.99 13.34
CA THR A 154 7.22 -0.06 14.10
C THR A 154 6.99 -0.16 15.60
N TRP A 155 5.73 -0.25 16.04
CA TRP A 155 5.38 -0.37 17.46
C TRP A 155 5.98 -1.63 18.11
N ILE A 156 6.07 -2.74 17.37
CA ILE A 156 6.69 -3.98 17.84
C ILE A 156 8.18 -4.12 17.44
N GLN A 157 8.82 -3.02 17.01
CA GLN A 157 10.23 -2.96 16.60
C GLN A 157 10.58 -3.79 15.34
N LEU A 158 9.61 -4.00 14.46
CA LEU A 158 9.73 -4.68 13.16
C LEU A 158 9.29 -3.76 12.01
N PRO A 159 10.06 -2.68 11.71
CA PRO A 159 9.80 -1.88 10.51
C PRO A 159 9.98 -2.74 9.26
N HIS A 160 9.15 -2.50 8.25
CA HIS A 160 9.15 -3.29 7.02
C HIS A 160 8.72 -2.44 5.82
N SER A 161 9.09 -2.91 4.63
CA SER A 161 8.57 -2.39 3.37
C SER A 161 7.26 -3.08 3.02
N THR A 162 6.20 -2.31 2.82
CA THR A 162 4.92 -2.83 2.32
C THR A 162 5.06 -3.33 0.89
N ALA A 163 5.82 -2.61 0.04
CA ALA A 163 6.04 -3.03 -1.33
C ALA A 163 6.70 -4.41 -1.40
N GLN A 164 7.71 -4.68 -0.55
CA GLN A 164 8.36 -5.99 -0.48
C GLN A 164 7.43 -7.08 0.07
N LYS A 165 6.62 -6.78 1.10
CA LYS A 165 5.66 -7.74 1.66
C LYS A 165 4.55 -8.10 0.68
N TRP A 166 4.06 -7.13 -0.09
CA TRP A 166 2.95 -7.32 -1.04
C TRP A 166 3.41 -7.81 -2.42
N LEU A 167 4.71 -7.79 -2.69
CA LEU A 167 5.31 -8.16 -3.97
C LEU A 167 4.89 -9.55 -4.48
N PRO A 168 4.85 -10.62 -3.66
CA PRO A 168 4.44 -11.94 -4.15
C PRO A 168 3.00 -11.93 -4.68
N THR A 169 2.07 -11.35 -3.93
CA THR A 169 0.65 -11.23 -4.30
C THR A 169 0.47 -10.35 -5.53
N ALA A 170 1.22 -9.25 -5.63
CA ALA A 170 1.21 -8.38 -6.81
C ALA A 170 1.67 -9.13 -8.07
N LYS A 171 2.78 -9.88 -8.00
CA LYS A 171 3.27 -10.70 -9.11
C LYS A 171 2.28 -11.80 -9.48
N GLN A 172 1.65 -12.44 -8.50
CA GLN A 172 0.61 -13.46 -8.73
C GLN A 172 -0.58 -12.88 -9.51
N LEU A 173 -1.06 -11.69 -9.13
CA LEU A 173 -2.17 -11.05 -9.84
C LEU A 173 -1.79 -10.72 -11.29
N LEU A 174 -0.62 -10.12 -11.49
CA LEU A 174 -0.15 -9.73 -12.82
C LEU A 174 0.04 -10.95 -13.73
N GLU A 175 0.60 -12.05 -13.21
CA GLU A 175 0.77 -13.30 -13.96
C GLU A 175 -0.60 -13.92 -14.33
N LYS A 176 -1.55 -13.93 -13.39
CA LYS A 176 -2.90 -14.47 -13.62
C LYS A 176 -3.64 -13.76 -14.76
N TYR A 177 -3.39 -12.46 -14.95
CA TYR A 177 -4.07 -11.63 -15.95
C TYR A 177 -3.14 -11.15 -17.06
N LYS A 178 -1.98 -11.77 -17.27
CA LYS A 178 -0.97 -11.31 -18.24
C LYS A 178 -1.52 -11.09 -19.64
N ASP A 179 -2.43 -11.96 -20.09
CA ASP A 179 -3.02 -11.93 -21.43
C ASP A 179 -4.11 -10.85 -21.58
N VAL A 180 -4.66 -10.36 -20.46
CA VAL A 180 -5.70 -9.31 -20.40
C VAL A 180 -5.09 -7.93 -20.10
N ASN A 181 -3.91 -7.90 -19.48
CA ASN A 181 -3.28 -6.70 -18.94
C ASN A 181 -2.85 -5.68 -20.03
N GLU A 182 -2.51 -6.15 -21.24
CA GLU A 182 -2.03 -5.27 -22.30
C GLU A 182 -3.10 -4.31 -22.86
N SER A 183 -4.38 -4.66 -22.80
CA SER A 183 -5.48 -3.80 -23.23
C SER A 183 -5.95 -2.85 -22.12
N LEU A 184 -6.12 -3.36 -20.89
CA LEU A 184 -6.66 -2.59 -19.76
C LEU A 184 -5.71 -1.50 -19.22
N LEU A 185 -4.39 -1.65 -19.41
CA LEU A 185 -3.42 -0.59 -19.05
C LEU A 185 -3.40 0.57 -20.05
N ARG A 186 -3.96 0.40 -21.26
CA ARG A 186 -3.96 1.43 -22.31
C ARG A 186 -5.21 2.32 -22.29
N GLU A 187 -6.33 1.86 -21.71
CA GLU A 187 -7.63 2.55 -21.76
C GLU A 187 -7.79 3.73 -20.76
N SER A 188 -6.69 4.31 -20.27
CA SER A 188 -6.75 5.42 -19.28
C SER A 188 -5.91 6.64 -19.63
N VAL A 189 -5.75 6.89 -20.93
CA VAL A 189 -5.25 8.17 -21.47
C VAL A 189 -6.43 9.05 -21.84
#